data_AF-A0A1H9EJ70-F1
#
_entry.id   AF-A0A1H9EJ70-F1
#
_cell.length_a   1.000
_cell.length_b   1.000
_cell.length_c   1.000
_cell.angle_alpha   90.00
_cell.angle_beta   90.00
_cell.angle_gamma   90.00
#
_symmetry.space_group_name_H-M   'P 1'
#
loop_
_entity.id
_entity.type
_entity.pdbx_description
1 polymer ?
#
loop_
_entity_poly.entity_id
_entity_poly.type
_entity_poly.pdbx_seq_one_letter_code
_entity_poly.pdbx_strand_id
1 'polypeptide(L)'
;MDIKSIFTKQGGFDLLHKYYKSGALFTAFAEFILLGKSRTALEILRLAADFKTKENLKKKYRKKLEIYAGKISDDSDHRISNKVWICWFQGLENAPQVVRTCIDSVKRNLYNKEVIVITSENMMDYVRFPQIIIDKWKKGVITNTHMTDLLRLELLIKYGGTWIDATVLCTSKEDDIPDYFFNSDLFFFQCLKPGRDGHSKYMSSWLISAKTNNRILMMTRYLCYEYWKTHNYMIDYFLLHDFMSIALEYYSEDWGKIVPRDNATPHELLLRLFDNYDASIMNAIEEQTPFHKLSYKFAKSELDKEHTFYKYIIK
;
A
#
# COMPACT_ATOMS: atom_id res chain seq x y z
N MET A 1 15.19 -27.79 5.68
CA MET A 1 14.14 -27.22 6.57
C MET A 1 12.98 -28.20 6.67
N ASP A 2 12.57 -28.52 7.90
CA ASP A 2 11.41 -29.36 8.18
C ASP A 2 10.10 -28.71 7.70
N ILE A 3 9.13 -29.50 7.24
CA ILE A 3 7.81 -29.06 6.73
C ILE A 3 7.09 -28.23 7.79
N LYS A 4 7.17 -28.63 9.06
CA LYS A 4 6.57 -27.89 10.18
C LYS A 4 7.14 -26.47 10.32
N SER A 5 8.44 -26.32 10.09
CA SER A 5 9.12 -25.01 10.13
C SER A 5 8.72 -24.10 8.96
N ILE A 6 8.55 -24.66 7.75
CA ILE A 6 8.10 -23.91 6.57
C ILE A 6 6.63 -23.50 6.73
N PHE A 7 5.80 -24.42 7.19
CA PHE A 7 4.38 -24.16 7.46
C PHE A 7 4.19 -23.02 8.46
N THR A 8 4.93 -23.05 9.57
CA THR A 8 4.87 -21.98 10.58
C THR A 8 5.35 -20.65 10.01
N LYS A 9 6.45 -20.62 9.24
CA LYS A 9 6.96 -19.40 8.60
C LYS A 9 6.00 -18.79 7.56
N GLN A 10 5.17 -19.61 6.93
CA GLN A 10 4.21 -19.15 5.91
C GLN A 10 2.86 -18.71 6.52
N GLY A 11 2.69 -18.74 7.84
CA GLY A 11 1.45 -18.33 8.53
C GLY A 11 0.58 -19.49 9.02
N GLY A 12 1.05 -20.74 8.90
CA GLY A 12 0.45 -21.91 9.54
C GLY A 12 -1.03 -22.13 9.21
N PHE A 13 -1.81 -22.50 10.22
CA PHE A 13 -3.25 -22.78 10.06
C PHE A 13 -4.05 -21.55 9.64
N ASP A 14 -3.61 -20.33 10.01
CA ASP A 14 -4.27 -19.10 9.59
C ASP A 14 -4.21 -18.92 8.07
N LEU A 15 -3.10 -19.33 7.44
CA LEU A 15 -2.98 -19.30 5.97
C LEU A 15 -3.98 -20.26 5.30
N LEU A 16 -4.13 -21.48 5.82
CA LEU A 16 -5.09 -22.45 5.28
C LEU A 16 -6.53 -21.96 5.44
N HIS A 17 -6.85 -21.40 6.61
CA HIS A 17 -8.17 -20.81 6.87
C HIS A 17 -8.45 -19.62 5.94
N LYS A 18 -7.44 -18.77 5.71
CA LYS A 18 -7.51 -17.68 4.73
C LYS A 18 -7.85 -18.22 3.34
N TYR A 19 -7.10 -19.21 2.85
CA TYR A 19 -7.33 -19.81 1.54
C TYR A 19 -8.68 -20.52 1.44
N TYR A 20 -9.17 -21.12 2.53
CA TYR A 20 -10.50 -21.70 2.57
C TYR A 20 -11.56 -20.60 2.37
N LYS A 21 -11.50 -19.53 3.16
CA LYS A 21 -12.45 -18.42 3.10
C LYS A 21 -12.41 -17.67 1.77
N SER A 22 -11.24 -17.57 1.14
CA SER A 22 -11.08 -16.95 -0.16
C SER A 22 -11.44 -17.86 -1.34
N GLY A 23 -11.67 -19.15 -1.10
CA GLY A 23 -11.91 -20.14 -2.16
C GLY A 23 -10.65 -20.49 -2.98
N ALA A 24 -9.46 -20.25 -2.42
CA ALA A 24 -8.16 -20.56 -2.99
C ALA A 24 -7.54 -21.87 -2.44
N LEU A 25 -8.13 -22.50 -1.43
CA LEU A 25 -7.54 -23.65 -0.75
C LEU A 25 -7.23 -24.81 -1.69
N PHE A 26 -8.16 -25.16 -2.58
CA PHE A 26 -7.96 -26.26 -3.52
C PHE A 26 -6.83 -25.95 -4.52
N THR A 27 -6.76 -24.72 -5.03
CA THR A 27 -5.68 -24.26 -5.91
C THR A 27 -4.33 -24.36 -5.20
N ALA A 28 -4.23 -23.81 -3.98
CA ALA A 28 -3.01 -23.86 -3.19
C ALA A 28 -2.57 -25.30 -2.87
N PHE A 29 -3.52 -26.17 -2.51
CA PHE A 29 -3.23 -27.57 -2.23
C PHE A 29 -2.73 -28.32 -3.49
N ALA A 30 -3.42 -28.15 -4.62
CA ALA A 30 -3.03 -28.79 -5.88
C ALA A 30 -1.61 -28.37 -6.32
N GLU A 31 -1.30 -27.08 -6.26
CA GLU A 31 0.02 -26.58 -6.64
C GLU A 31 1.11 -27.02 -5.68
N PHE A 32 0.82 -27.12 -4.38
CA PHE A 32 1.78 -27.66 -3.41
C PHE A 32 2.13 -29.11 -3.73
N ILE A 33 1.15 -29.94 -4.11
CA ILE A 33 1.38 -31.33 -4.52
C ILE A 33 2.20 -31.41 -5.81
N LEU A 34 1.93 -30.53 -6.78
CA LEU A 34 2.60 -30.54 -8.09
C LEU A 34 4.04 -29.99 -8.07
N LEU A 35 4.27 -28.89 -7.35
CA LEU A 35 5.53 -28.14 -7.39
C LEU A 35 6.41 -28.34 -6.14
N GLY A 36 5.83 -28.84 -5.05
CA GLY A 36 6.53 -29.10 -3.81
C GLY A 36 6.83 -27.85 -2.97
N LYS A 37 7.91 -27.91 -2.19
CA LYS A 37 8.21 -26.97 -1.09
C LYS A 37 9.38 -26.03 -1.33
N SER A 38 9.89 -25.95 -2.56
CA SER A 38 10.96 -25.00 -2.88
C SER A 38 10.46 -23.56 -2.72
N ARG A 39 11.37 -22.61 -2.46
CA ARG A 39 10.99 -21.19 -2.34
C ARG A 39 10.26 -20.70 -3.59
N THR A 40 10.74 -21.07 -4.76
CA THR A 40 10.13 -20.74 -6.05
C THR A 40 8.73 -21.35 -6.19
N ALA A 41 8.56 -22.63 -5.83
CA ALA A 41 7.26 -23.30 -5.87
C ALA A 41 6.23 -22.63 -4.96
N LEU A 42 6.64 -22.26 -3.74
CA LEU A 42 5.76 -21.59 -2.77
C LEU A 42 5.38 -20.17 -3.21
N GLU A 43 6.26 -19.46 -3.93
CA GLU A 43 5.92 -18.15 -4.49
C GLU A 43 4.91 -18.28 -5.64
N ILE A 44 5.08 -19.25 -6.54
CA ILE A 44 4.11 -19.55 -7.61
C ILE A 44 2.75 -19.87 -6.99
N LEU A 45 2.73 -20.74 -5.97
CA LEU A 45 1.51 -21.08 -5.23
C LEU A 45 0.83 -19.84 -4.64
N ARG A 46 1.60 -18.96 -4.02
CA ARG A 46 1.09 -17.72 -3.45
C ARG A 46 0.48 -16.82 -4.53
N LEU A 47 1.15 -16.65 -5.66
CA LEU A 47 0.65 -15.85 -6.78
C LEU A 47 -0.66 -16.40 -7.32
N ALA A 48 -0.78 -17.72 -7.47
CA ALA A 48 -2.00 -18.37 -7.93
C ALA A 48 -3.14 -18.30 -6.91
N ALA A 49 -2.85 -18.47 -5.61
CA ALA A 49 -3.83 -18.30 -4.54
C ALA A 49 -4.35 -16.86 -4.44
N ASP A 50 -3.45 -15.88 -4.59
CA ASP A 50 -3.79 -14.45 -4.63
C ASP A 50 -4.63 -14.13 -5.89
N PHE A 51 -4.26 -14.66 -7.05
CA PHE A 51 -5.05 -14.54 -8.28
C PHE A 51 -6.45 -15.13 -8.11
N LYS A 52 -6.56 -16.33 -7.54
CA LYS A 52 -7.84 -16.98 -7.28
C LYS A 52 -8.71 -16.18 -6.31
N THR A 53 -8.10 -15.61 -5.27
CA THR A 53 -8.77 -14.74 -4.30
C THR A 53 -9.34 -13.50 -4.99
N LYS A 54 -8.55 -12.79 -5.79
CA LYS A 54 -9.01 -11.63 -6.57
C LYS A 54 -10.14 -12.00 -7.53
N GLU A 55 -10.03 -13.10 -8.26
CA GLU A 55 -11.08 -13.54 -9.19
C GLU A 55 -12.41 -13.85 -8.48
N ASN A 56 -12.34 -14.48 -7.31
CA ASN A 56 -13.54 -14.74 -6.51
C ASN A 56 -14.16 -13.44 -5.97
N LEU A 57 -13.34 -12.47 -5.55
CA LEU A 57 -13.81 -11.12 -5.18
C LEU A 57 -14.44 -10.41 -6.38
N LYS A 58 -13.77 -10.39 -7.53
CA LYS A 58 -14.27 -9.77 -8.77
C LYS A 58 -15.64 -10.32 -9.14
N LYS A 59 -15.80 -11.66 -9.14
CA LYS A 59 -17.09 -12.32 -9.41
C LYS A 59 -18.16 -11.94 -8.40
N LYS A 60 -17.82 -11.95 -7.10
CA LYS A 60 -18.75 -11.64 -6.00
C LYS A 60 -19.26 -10.20 -6.06
N TYR A 61 -18.39 -9.24 -6.39
CA TYR A 61 -18.73 -7.81 -6.36
C TYR A 61 -19.09 -7.21 -7.73
N ARG A 62 -19.03 -7.98 -8.81
CA ARG A 62 -19.30 -7.52 -10.19
C ARG A 62 -20.57 -6.68 -10.32
N LYS A 63 -21.73 -7.19 -9.87
CA LYS A 63 -23.00 -6.45 -9.95
C LYS A 63 -22.98 -5.14 -9.17
N LYS A 64 -22.35 -5.14 -7.97
CA LYS A 64 -22.23 -3.94 -7.13
C LYS A 64 -21.34 -2.90 -7.80
N LEU A 65 -20.26 -3.34 -8.44
CA LEU A 65 -19.34 -2.53 -9.22
C LEU A 65 -20.08 -1.88 -10.39
N GLU A 66 -20.77 -2.65 -11.23
CA GLU A 66 -21.53 -2.15 -12.39
C GLU A 66 -22.59 -1.11 -11.98
N ILE A 67 -23.34 -1.39 -10.91
CA ILE A 67 -24.35 -0.46 -10.37
C ILE A 67 -23.70 0.84 -9.86
N TYR A 68 -22.56 0.75 -9.18
CA TYR A 68 -21.89 1.94 -8.64
C TYR A 68 -21.20 2.74 -9.74
N ALA A 69 -20.63 2.09 -10.75
CA ALA A 69 -20.04 2.74 -11.91
C ALA A 69 -21.06 3.64 -12.62
N GLY A 70 -22.30 3.17 -12.81
CA GLY A 70 -23.39 3.98 -13.36
C GLY A 70 -23.88 5.14 -12.48
N LYS A 71 -23.38 5.26 -11.24
CA LYS A 71 -23.69 6.37 -10.32
C LYS A 71 -22.57 7.38 -10.21
N ILE A 72 -21.36 7.05 -10.65
CA ILE A 72 -20.25 8.00 -10.65
C ILE A 72 -20.53 9.01 -11.77
N SER A 73 -20.64 10.28 -11.40
CA SER A 73 -20.78 11.36 -12.36
C SER A 73 -19.41 11.69 -12.96
N ASP A 74 -19.34 11.73 -14.29
CA ASP A 74 -18.16 12.20 -15.02
C ASP A 74 -17.90 13.71 -14.81
N ASP A 75 -18.90 14.47 -14.33
CA ASP A 75 -18.80 15.92 -14.07
C ASP A 75 -18.28 16.24 -12.65
N SER A 76 -17.79 15.24 -11.93
CA SER A 76 -17.24 15.44 -10.58
C SER A 76 -16.01 16.35 -10.65
N ASP A 77 -15.89 17.29 -9.71
CA ASP A 77 -14.77 18.23 -9.67
C ASP A 77 -13.43 17.50 -9.43
N HIS A 78 -12.45 17.72 -10.31
CA HIS A 78 -11.12 17.09 -10.29
C HIS A 78 -10.06 18.14 -9.94
N ARG A 79 -9.91 18.44 -8.65
CA ARG A 79 -8.99 19.45 -8.16
C ARG A 79 -7.67 18.86 -7.70
N ILE A 80 -6.60 19.57 -8.05
CA ILE A 80 -5.26 19.37 -7.48
C ILE A 80 -5.25 19.93 -6.06
N SER A 81 -4.40 19.37 -5.22
CA SER A 81 -4.20 19.81 -3.83
C SER A 81 -2.73 19.71 -3.46
N ASN A 82 -2.25 20.70 -2.72
CA ASN A 82 -0.88 20.74 -2.19
C ASN A 82 -0.73 19.97 -0.87
N LYS A 83 -1.76 19.25 -0.42
CA LYS A 83 -1.74 18.51 0.83
C LYS A 83 -0.96 17.20 0.68
N VAL A 84 -0.12 16.91 1.67
CA VAL A 84 0.55 15.63 1.84
C VAL A 84 0.04 14.97 3.11
N TRP A 85 -0.53 13.79 2.98
CA TRP A 85 -1.14 13.04 4.07
C TRP A 85 -0.20 11.94 4.54
N ILE A 86 0.16 11.98 5.82
CA ILE A 86 0.92 10.93 6.48
C ILE A 86 0.12 10.43 7.68
N CYS A 87 0.07 9.13 7.93
CA CYS A 87 -0.63 8.59 9.08
C CYS A 87 0.29 7.83 10.03
N TRP A 88 0.17 8.16 11.33
CA TRP A 88 0.75 7.39 12.42
C TRP A 88 -0.21 7.41 13.62
N PHE A 89 -1.06 6.38 13.73
CA PHE A 89 -2.18 6.38 14.68
C PHE A 89 -1.77 6.50 16.14
N GLN A 90 -0.57 6.02 16.50
CA GLN A 90 -0.04 6.02 17.85
C GLN A 90 0.52 7.40 18.31
N GLY A 91 0.51 8.41 17.43
CA GLY A 91 1.09 9.72 17.72
C GLY A 91 2.62 9.76 17.55
N LEU A 92 3.14 10.92 17.16
CA LEU A 92 4.56 11.08 16.80
C LEU A 92 5.52 10.97 17.98
N GLU A 93 5.06 11.28 19.20
CA GLU A 93 5.87 11.21 20.41
C GLU A 93 6.46 9.81 20.62
N ASN A 94 5.68 8.77 20.30
CA ASN A 94 6.07 7.37 20.46
C ASN A 94 6.58 6.72 19.15
N ALA A 95 6.73 7.48 18.07
CA ALA A 95 7.18 6.93 16.79
C ALA A 95 8.64 6.44 16.88
N PRO A 96 9.03 5.37 16.18
CA PRO A 96 10.44 5.01 16.02
C PRO A 96 11.25 6.15 15.37
N GLN A 97 12.55 6.24 15.68
CA GLN A 97 13.41 7.31 15.14
C GLN A 97 13.35 7.40 13.61
N VAL A 98 13.44 6.26 12.91
CA VAL A 98 13.34 6.21 11.44
C VAL A 98 12.02 6.79 10.91
N VAL A 99 10.91 6.59 11.63
CA VAL A 99 9.60 7.15 11.24
C VAL A 99 9.61 8.67 11.35
N ARG A 100 10.16 9.21 12.45
CA ARG A 100 10.32 10.67 12.60
C ARG A 100 11.22 11.24 11.50
N THR A 101 12.36 10.60 11.24
CA THR A 101 13.29 11.02 10.18
C THR A 101 12.63 11.02 8.80
N CYS A 102 11.85 9.99 8.46
CA CYS A 102 11.07 9.95 7.23
C CYS A 102 10.11 11.14 7.12
N ILE A 103 9.31 11.39 8.17
CA ILE A 103 8.35 12.50 8.18
C ILE A 103 9.06 13.86 8.07
N ASP A 104 10.16 14.04 8.78
CA ASP A 104 10.95 15.27 8.74
C ASP A 104 11.60 15.47 7.37
N SER A 105 12.02 14.39 6.70
CA SER A 105 12.53 14.46 5.32
C SER A 105 11.46 14.95 4.35
N VAL A 106 10.22 14.48 4.47
CA VAL A 106 9.09 14.92 3.65
C VAL A 106 8.81 16.39 3.90
N LYS A 107 8.73 16.84 5.16
CA LYS A 107 8.51 18.25 5.50
C LYS A 107 9.62 19.17 4.99
N ARG A 108 10.88 18.73 5.10
CA ARG A 108 12.05 19.52 4.70
C ARG A 108 12.20 19.67 3.19
N ASN A 109 11.77 18.66 2.45
CA ASN A 109 11.99 18.58 1.02
C ASN A 109 10.77 19.00 0.20
N LEU A 110 9.55 18.79 0.70
CA LEU A 110 8.30 19.24 0.09
C LEU A 110 7.84 20.56 0.72
N TYR A 111 8.67 21.59 0.57
CA TYR A 111 8.60 22.82 1.35
C TYR A 111 7.42 23.74 0.96
N ASN A 112 6.80 23.56 -0.22
CA ASN A 112 5.57 24.26 -0.63
C ASN A 112 4.30 23.41 -0.39
N LYS A 113 4.44 22.17 0.11
CA LYS A 113 3.32 21.28 0.43
C LYS A 113 2.89 21.42 1.88
N GLU A 114 1.59 21.28 2.12
CA GLU A 114 1.04 21.22 3.48
C GLU A 114 1.10 19.77 3.98
N VAL A 115 2.14 19.43 4.75
CA VAL A 115 2.32 18.08 5.30
C VAL A 115 1.51 17.91 6.59
N ILE A 116 0.47 17.09 6.52
CA ILE A 116 -0.49 16.84 7.60
C ILE A 116 -0.27 15.42 8.13
N VAL A 117 -0.02 15.32 9.45
CA VAL A 117 0.11 14.03 10.14
C VAL A 117 -1.20 13.68 10.83
N ILE A 118 -1.79 12.59 10.38
CA ILE A 118 -3.03 12.02 10.89
C ILE A 118 -2.71 11.02 12.01
N THR A 119 -3.42 11.17 13.13
CA THR A 119 -3.39 10.29 14.30
C THR A 119 -4.78 9.72 14.55
N SER A 120 -4.90 8.79 15.50
CA SER A 120 -6.21 8.25 15.90
C SER A 120 -7.12 9.32 16.53
N GLU A 121 -6.53 10.38 17.07
CA GLU A 121 -7.21 11.48 17.75
C GLU A 121 -7.78 12.51 16.77
N ASN A 122 -7.05 12.82 15.68
CA ASN A 122 -7.43 13.89 14.76
C ASN A 122 -8.05 13.40 13.44
N MET A 123 -8.00 12.10 13.11
CA MET A 123 -8.45 11.62 11.78
C MET A 123 -9.91 12.00 11.47
N MET A 124 -10.75 12.10 12.51
CA MET A 124 -12.15 12.45 12.39
C MET A 124 -12.33 13.94 12.09
N ASP A 125 -11.36 14.81 12.32
CA ASP A 125 -11.49 16.23 11.94
C ASP A 125 -11.50 16.40 10.41
N TYR A 126 -10.91 15.44 9.69
CA TYR A 126 -10.77 15.48 8.23
C TYR A 126 -11.85 14.68 7.51
N VAL A 127 -12.13 13.45 7.97
CA VAL A 127 -12.99 12.50 7.26
C VAL A 127 -14.01 11.84 8.17
N ARG A 128 -15.06 11.29 7.57
CA ARG A 128 -16.11 10.53 8.25
C ARG A 128 -16.16 9.14 7.63
N PHE A 129 -16.35 8.14 8.47
CA PHE A 129 -16.51 6.76 8.04
C PHE A 129 -17.93 6.29 8.36
N PRO A 130 -18.48 5.31 7.61
CA PRO A 130 -19.71 4.64 8.01
C PRO A 130 -19.59 4.08 9.43
N GLN A 131 -20.64 4.19 10.25
CA GLN A 131 -20.60 3.79 11.66
C GLN A 131 -20.10 2.34 11.85
N ILE A 132 -20.52 1.43 10.97
CA ILE A 132 -20.07 0.03 10.97
C ILE A 132 -18.55 -0.14 10.85
N ILE A 133 -17.85 0.76 10.14
CA ILE A 133 -16.39 0.74 10.02
C ILE A 133 -15.75 1.15 11.34
N ILE A 134 -16.22 2.26 11.94
CA ILE A 134 -15.73 2.75 13.23
C ILE A 134 -15.93 1.69 14.32
N ASP A 135 -17.12 1.10 14.40
CA ASP A 135 -17.42 0.08 15.40
C ASP A 135 -16.52 -1.16 15.25
N LYS A 136 -16.26 -1.58 14.00
CA LYS A 136 -15.37 -2.72 13.73
C LYS A 136 -13.91 -2.40 14.03
N TRP A 137 -13.46 -1.18 13.76
CA TRP A 137 -12.10 -0.75 14.10
C TRP A 137 -11.90 -0.68 15.61
N LYS A 138 -12.84 -0.07 16.34
CA LYS A 138 -12.82 -0.03 17.82
C LYS A 138 -12.84 -1.42 18.46
N LYS A 139 -13.51 -2.39 17.84
CA LYS A 139 -13.54 -3.80 18.26
C LYS A 139 -12.31 -4.61 17.82
N GLY A 140 -11.36 -4.01 17.11
CA GLY A 140 -10.18 -4.69 16.57
C GLY A 140 -10.44 -5.64 15.40
N VAL A 141 -11.67 -5.67 14.87
CA VAL A 141 -12.05 -6.47 13.69
C VAL A 141 -11.42 -5.90 12.42
N ILE A 142 -11.43 -4.57 12.28
CA ILE A 142 -10.59 -3.85 11.33
C ILE A 142 -9.32 -3.48 12.07
N THR A 143 -8.16 -3.88 11.56
CA THR A 143 -6.87 -3.52 12.18
C THR A 143 -6.48 -2.09 11.81
N ASN A 144 -5.54 -1.51 12.55
CA ASN A 144 -4.97 -0.20 12.21
C ASN A 144 -4.47 -0.14 10.76
N THR A 145 -3.78 -1.17 10.28
CA THR A 145 -3.33 -1.25 8.88
C THR A 145 -4.46 -1.04 7.88
N HIS A 146 -5.59 -1.72 8.07
CA HIS A 146 -6.71 -1.63 7.14
C HIS A 146 -7.56 -0.37 7.35
N MET A 147 -7.59 0.16 8.57
CA MET A 147 -8.19 1.47 8.82
C MET A 147 -7.41 2.57 8.09
N THR A 148 -6.08 2.49 8.08
CA THR A 148 -5.20 3.37 7.28
C THR A 148 -5.51 3.25 5.78
N ASP A 149 -5.84 2.05 5.29
CA ASP A 149 -6.24 1.87 3.89
C ASP A 149 -7.53 2.63 3.54
N LEU A 150 -8.53 2.59 4.41
CA LEU A 150 -9.78 3.34 4.24
C LEU A 150 -9.55 4.85 4.40
N LEU A 151 -8.73 5.24 5.37
CA LEU A 151 -8.37 6.64 5.62
C LEU A 151 -7.71 7.28 4.40
N ARG A 152 -6.75 6.61 3.76
CA ARG A 152 -6.10 7.20 2.57
C ARG A 152 -7.09 7.43 1.44
N LEU A 153 -8.00 6.48 1.23
CA LEU A 153 -9.04 6.62 0.20
C LEU A 153 -9.94 7.80 0.51
N GLU A 154 -10.41 7.94 1.76
CA GLU A 154 -11.28 9.06 2.15
C GLU A 154 -10.59 10.41 1.99
N LEU A 155 -9.31 10.52 2.39
CA LEU A 155 -8.54 11.77 2.27
C LEU A 155 -8.31 12.14 0.81
N LEU A 156 -7.82 11.20 0.00
CA LEU A 156 -7.51 11.45 -1.41
C LEU A 156 -8.77 11.74 -2.23
N ILE A 157 -9.87 11.04 -1.98
CA ILE A 157 -11.13 11.31 -2.70
C ILE A 157 -11.67 12.70 -2.33
N LYS A 158 -11.67 13.04 -1.05
CA LYS A 158 -12.27 14.29 -0.55
C LYS A 158 -11.43 15.53 -0.84
N TYR A 159 -10.12 15.41 -0.69
CA TYR A 159 -9.20 16.56 -0.71
C TYR A 159 -8.14 16.48 -1.82
N GLY A 160 -8.01 15.35 -2.52
CA GLY A 160 -6.86 15.11 -3.40
C GLY A 160 -5.54 15.13 -2.63
N GLY A 161 -4.48 15.45 -3.37
CA GLY A 161 -3.12 15.56 -2.83
C GLY A 161 -2.42 14.22 -2.82
N THR A 162 -1.44 14.07 -1.94
CA THR A 162 -0.54 12.90 -1.94
C THR A 162 -0.54 12.20 -0.60
N TRP A 163 -0.91 10.93 -0.58
CA TRP A 163 -0.66 10.03 0.54
C TRP A 163 0.78 9.56 0.51
N ILE A 164 1.47 9.61 1.65
CA ILE A 164 2.81 9.08 1.84
C ILE A 164 2.82 8.31 3.17
N ASP A 165 3.17 7.02 3.13
CA ASP A 165 3.35 6.23 4.34
C ASP A 165 4.45 6.83 5.24
N ALA A 166 4.27 6.75 6.56
CA ALA A 166 5.19 7.35 7.54
C ALA A 166 6.64 6.80 7.54
N THR A 167 6.91 5.73 6.77
CA THR A 167 8.26 5.16 6.60
C THR A 167 8.86 5.45 5.22
N VAL A 168 8.33 6.43 4.50
CA VAL A 168 8.89 6.87 3.21
C VAL A 168 9.88 8.00 3.46
N LEU A 169 11.13 7.78 3.10
CA LEU A 169 12.18 8.80 3.11
C LEU A 169 12.10 9.58 1.79
N CYS A 170 12.09 10.92 1.87
CA CYS A 170 12.17 11.80 0.70
C CYS A 170 13.59 12.37 0.62
N THR A 171 14.30 12.13 -0.49
CA THR A 171 15.72 12.53 -0.65
C THR A 171 15.93 13.67 -1.64
N SER A 172 14.93 14.00 -2.47
CA SER A 172 15.01 15.08 -3.46
C SER A 172 14.21 16.31 -3.04
N LYS A 173 14.65 17.52 -3.41
CA LYS A 173 13.88 18.75 -3.18
C LYS A 173 12.65 18.79 -4.08
N GLU A 174 11.61 19.50 -3.64
CA GLU A 174 10.35 19.61 -4.38
C GLU A 174 10.55 19.99 -5.85
N ASP A 175 11.48 20.91 -6.14
CA ASP A 175 11.77 21.39 -7.50
C ASP A 175 12.43 20.33 -8.40
N ASP A 176 13.10 19.35 -7.80
CA ASP A 176 13.77 18.25 -8.52
C ASP A 176 12.85 17.04 -8.71
N ILE A 177 11.67 17.03 -8.07
CA ILE A 177 10.72 15.93 -8.16
C ILE A 177 9.84 16.12 -9.40
N PRO A 178 9.76 15.12 -10.30
CA PRO A 178 8.92 15.23 -11.48
C PRO A 178 7.44 15.48 -11.14
N ASP A 179 6.84 16.43 -11.86
CA ASP A 179 5.50 16.97 -11.57
C ASP A 179 4.39 15.91 -11.47
N TYR A 180 4.50 14.81 -12.22
CA TYR A 180 3.52 13.72 -12.22
C TYR A 180 3.37 13.03 -10.85
N PHE A 181 4.35 13.14 -9.94
CA PHE A 181 4.22 12.63 -8.58
C PHE A 181 3.11 13.36 -7.80
N PHE A 182 2.83 14.62 -8.12
CA PHE A 182 1.90 15.45 -7.36
C PHE A 182 0.66 15.86 -8.16
N ASN A 183 0.80 16.10 -9.47
CA ASN A 183 -0.24 16.74 -10.29
C ASN A 183 -0.97 15.81 -11.28
N SER A 184 -0.68 14.50 -11.24
CA SER A 184 -1.43 13.49 -12.01
C SER A 184 -2.88 13.36 -11.53
N ASP A 185 -3.78 12.98 -12.45
CA ASP A 185 -5.16 12.59 -12.07
C ASP A 185 -5.15 11.42 -11.05
N LEU A 186 -4.23 10.48 -11.25
CA LEU A 186 -3.85 9.43 -10.31
C LEU A 186 -2.40 9.03 -10.57
N PHE A 187 -1.64 8.87 -9.50
CA PHE A 187 -0.29 8.32 -9.54
C PHE A 187 -0.09 7.34 -8.37
N PHE A 188 0.59 6.23 -8.65
CA PHE A 188 1.11 5.28 -7.67
C PHE A 188 2.19 4.44 -8.34
N PHE A 189 3.08 3.85 -7.53
CA PHE A 189 4.06 2.89 -8.03
C PHE A 189 3.38 1.57 -8.40
N GLN A 190 3.80 0.99 -9.53
CA GLN A 190 3.19 -0.18 -10.17
C GLN A 190 4.20 -1.34 -10.25
N CYS A 191 3.72 -2.57 -10.30
CA CYS A 191 4.57 -3.70 -10.69
C CYS A 191 4.72 -3.69 -12.22
N LEU A 192 5.93 -3.48 -12.72
CA LEU A 192 6.23 -3.49 -14.15
C LEU A 192 6.75 -4.86 -14.63
N LYS A 193 6.96 -5.01 -15.95
CA LYS A 193 7.48 -6.25 -16.53
C LYS A 193 8.91 -6.53 -16.01
N PRO A 194 9.27 -7.81 -15.83
CA PRO A 194 8.50 -9.02 -16.14
C PRO A 194 7.49 -9.44 -15.06
N GLY A 195 7.60 -8.93 -13.82
CA GLY A 195 6.75 -9.35 -12.70
C GLY A 195 5.25 -9.11 -12.95
N ARG A 196 4.93 -8.03 -13.67
CA ARG A 196 3.57 -7.63 -14.04
C ARG A 196 2.67 -8.78 -14.53
N ASP A 197 3.20 -9.65 -15.38
CA ASP A 197 2.39 -10.64 -16.10
C ASP A 197 1.98 -11.83 -15.21
N GLY A 198 2.69 -12.06 -14.10
CA GLY A 198 2.37 -13.11 -13.12
C GLY A 198 1.64 -12.64 -11.86
N HIS A 199 1.58 -11.33 -11.61
CA HIS A 199 1.01 -10.78 -10.38
C HIS A 199 -0.47 -10.45 -10.54
N SER A 200 -1.29 -10.71 -9.50
CA SER A 200 -2.70 -10.30 -9.47
C SER A 200 -2.91 -8.90 -8.89
N LYS A 201 -1.93 -8.40 -8.15
CA LYS A 201 -1.89 -7.10 -7.47
C LYS A 201 -0.89 -6.20 -8.17
N TYR A 202 -1.38 -5.04 -8.58
CA TYR A 202 -0.77 -4.25 -9.65
C TYR A 202 0.06 -3.07 -9.18
N MET A 203 -0.06 -2.71 -7.91
CA MET A 203 0.40 -1.45 -7.39
C MET A 203 0.94 -1.58 -5.98
N SER A 204 1.58 -0.51 -5.53
CA SER A 204 1.84 -0.26 -4.12
C SER A 204 1.03 0.94 -3.64
N SER A 205 0.50 0.83 -2.42
CA SER A 205 -0.39 1.84 -1.81
C SER A 205 0.31 2.78 -0.83
N TRP A 206 1.63 2.66 -0.68
CA TRP A 206 2.41 3.44 0.29
C TRP A 206 2.71 4.87 -0.20
N LEU A 207 2.53 5.16 -1.50
CA LEU A 207 2.50 6.50 -2.05
C LEU A 207 1.45 6.55 -3.16
N ILE A 208 0.45 7.42 -3.00
CA ILE A 208 -0.60 7.65 -4.00
C ILE A 208 -0.86 9.14 -4.08
N SER A 209 -0.79 9.72 -5.28
CA SER A 209 -1.30 11.08 -5.52
C SER A 209 -2.55 11.03 -6.37
N ALA A 210 -3.52 11.88 -6.08
CA ALA A 210 -4.75 11.95 -6.86
C ALA A 210 -5.37 13.34 -6.83
N LYS A 211 -6.08 13.67 -7.89
CA LYS A 211 -7.09 14.73 -7.83
C LYS A 211 -8.33 14.24 -7.07
N THR A 212 -9.12 15.19 -6.56
CA THR A 212 -10.40 14.88 -5.90
C THR A 212 -11.30 14.04 -6.79
N ASN A 213 -12.15 13.21 -6.17
CA ASN A 213 -13.16 12.41 -6.87
C ASN A 213 -12.62 11.44 -7.93
N ASN A 214 -11.35 11.03 -7.85
CA ASN A 214 -10.82 10.03 -8.77
C ASN A 214 -11.66 8.73 -8.76
N ARG A 215 -12.20 8.35 -9.92
CA ARG A 215 -13.17 7.25 -10.04
C ARG A 215 -12.63 5.87 -9.63
N ILE A 216 -11.35 5.60 -9.87
CA ILE A 216 -10.70 4.35 -9.45
C ILE A 216 -10.65 4.28 -7.92
N LEU A 217 -10.27 5.37 -7.26
CA LEU A 217 -10.24 5.44 -5.79
C LEU A 217 -11.65 5.36 -5.20
N MET A 218 -12.62 6.05 -5.80
CA MET A 218 -14.03 5.99 -5.38
C MET A 218 -14.61 4.58 -5.48
N MET A 219 -14.34 3.88 -6.58
CA MET A 219 -14.75 2.48 -6.76
C MET A 219 -14.08 1.57 -5.72
N THR A 220 -12.77 1.73 -5.53
CA THR A 220 -12.00 0.96 -4.53
C THR A 220 -12.58 1.15 -3.13
N ARG A 221 -12.86 2.40 -2.71
CA ARG A 221 -13.49 2.70 -1.42
C ARG A 221 -14.86 2.04 -1.28
N TYR A 222 -15.69 2.16 -2.31
CA TYR A 222 -17.01 1.55 -2.32
C TYR A 222 -16.93 0.03 -2.12
N LEU A 223 -16.06 -0.66 -2.86
CA LEU A 223 -15.87 -2.11 -2.73
C LEU A 223 -15.35 -2.51 -1.34
N CYS A 224 -14.40 -1.76 -0.77
CA CYS A 224 -13.94 -1.95 0.59
C CYS A 224 -15.09 -1.82 1.61
N TYR A 225 -15.97 -0.82 1.47
CA TYR A 225 -17.13 -0.66 2.34
C TYR A 225 -18.17 -1.77 2.15
N GLU A 226 -18.46 -2.19 0.93
CA GLU A 226 -19.35 -3.32 0.67
C GLU A 226 -18.82 -4.63 1.27
N TYR A 227 -17.50 -4.82 1.26
CA TYR A 227 -16.85 -5.92 1.94
C TYR A 227 -17.09 -5.87 3.45
N TRP A 228 -16.73 -4.75 4.09
CA TRP A 228 -16.86 -4.63 5.54
C TRP A 228 -18.30 -4.56 6.03
N LYS A 229 -19.30 -4.31 5.18
CA LYS A 229 -20.71 -4.47 5.57
C LYS A 229 -21.08 -5.90 5.91
N THR A 230 -20.45 -6.88 5.25
CA THR A 230 -20.86 -8.29 5.32
C THR A 230 -19.81 -9.22 5.96
N HIS A 231 -18.60 -8.74 6.21
CA HIS A 231 -17.50 -9.54 6.76
C HIS A 231 -17.03 -9.02 8.13
N ASN A 232 -16.76 -9.93 9.05
CA ASN A 232 -16.17 -9.66 10.37
C ASN A 232 -14.74 -10.22 10.49
N TYR A 233 -14.05 -10.36 9.36
CA TYR A 233 -12.68 -10.85 9.26
C TYR A 233 -12.06 -10.30 7.98
N MET A 234 -10.73 -10.41 7.87
CA MET A 234 -9.97 -10.05 6.68
C MET A 234 -9.77 -11.27 5.77
N ILE A 235 -10.22 -11.22 4.52
CA ILE A 235 -10.06 -12.32 3.55
C ILE A 235 -8.66 -12.32 2.92
N ASP A 236 -8.09 -11.13 2.73
CA ASP A 236 -6.72 -10.93 2.29
C ASP A 236 -6.14 -9.70 2.99
N TYR A 237 -4.91 -9.82 3.50
CA TYR A 237 -4.14 -8.71 4.04
C TYR A 237 -3.99 -7.57 3.01
N PHE A 238 -4.00 -7.90 1.71
CA PHE A 238 -3.90 -6.93 0.63
C PHE A 238 -5.25 -6.59 -0.03
N LEU A 239 -6.38 -6.69 0.67
CA LEU A 239 -7.72 -6.45 0.11
C LEU A 239 -7.87 -5.12 -0.63
N LEU A 240 -7.23 -4.05 -0.15
CA LEU A 240 -7.19 -2.78 -0.89
C LEU A 240 -6.61 -2.99 -2.30
N HIS A 241 -5.50 -3.72 -2.40
CA HIS A 241 -4.81 -3.98 -3.66
C HIS A 241 -5.66 -4.89 -4.55
N ASP A 242 -6.40 -5.85 -3.97
CA ASP A 242 -7.34 -6.69 -4.71
C ASP A 242 -8.44 -5.82 -5.34
N PHE A 243 -9.11 -4.98 -4.55
CA PHE A 243 -10.19 -4.13 -5.05
C PHE A 243 -9.70 -3.02 -5.96
N MET A 244 -8.52 -2.44 -5.70
CA MET A 244 -7.94 -1.46 -6.61
C MET A 244 -7.53 -2.11 -7.92
N SER A 245 -7.01 -3.34 -7.92
CA SER A 245 -6.71 -4.07 -9.16
C SER A 245 -7.99 -4.36 -9.96
N ILE A 246 -9.09 -4.73 -9.28
CA ILE A 246 -10.41 -4.90 -9.91
C ILE A 246 -10.92 -3.58 -10.50
N ALA A 247 -10.76 -2.45 -9.79
CA ALA A 247 -11.17 -1.14 -10.27
C ALA A 247 -10.32 -0.67 -11.47
N LEU A 248 -9.01 -0.93 -11.45
CA LEU A 248 -8.08 -0.62 -12.55
C LEU A 248 -8.42 -1.41 -13.82
N GLU A 249 -8.74 -2.70 -13.68
CA GLU A 249 -9.18 -3.53 -14.82
C GLU A 249 -10.50 -3.04 -15.42
N TYR A 250 -11.39 -2.51 -14.59
CA TYR A 250 -12.67 -1.99 -15.05
C TYR A 250 -12.52 -0.61 -15.74
N TYR A 251 -11.68 0.27 -15.18
CA TYR A 251 -11.35 1.57 -15.75
C TYR A 251 -9.99 1.53 -16.47
N SER A 252 -9.84 0.61 -17.42
CA SER A 252 -8.56 0.34 -18.10
C SER A 252 -8.02 1.54 -18.87
N GLU A 253 -8.89 2.40 -19.41
CA GLU A 253 -8.49 3.65 -20.08
C GLU A 253 -7.85 4.64 -19.11
N ASP A 254 -8.42 4.80 -17.90
CA ASP A 254 -7.83 5.68 -16.88
C ASP A 254 -6.56 5.09 -16.31
N TRP A 255 -6.51 3.77 -16.14
CA TRP A 255 -5.27 3.10 -15.74
C TRP A 255 -4.16 3.30 -16.78
N GLY A 256 -4.50 3.27 -18.08
CA GLY A 256 -3.56 3.54 -19.18
C GLY A 256 -2.95 4.95 -19.17
N LYS A 257 -3.54 5.91 -18.47
CA LYS A 257 -3.04 7.29 -18.33
C LYS A 257 -2.04 7.46 -17.17
N ILE A 258 -1.92 6.47 -16.28
CA ILE A 258 -1.05 6.56 -15.10
C ILE A 258 0.40 6.40 -15.54
N VAL A 259 1.25 7.38 -15.22
CA VAL A 259 2.69 7.34 -15.53
C VAL A 259 3.32 6.07 -14.92
N PRO A 260 3.98 5.22 -15.73
CA PRO A 260 4.54 3.98 -15.24
C PRO A 260 5.81 4.23 -14.42
N ARG A 261 5.80 3.81 -13.14
CA ARG A 261 6.97 3.75 -12.26
C ARG A 261 6.97 2.45 -11.49
N ASP A 262 8.12 1.77 -11.49
CA ASP A 262 8.25 0.47 -10.85
C ASP A 262 8.28 0.57 -9.31
N ASN A 263 7.64 -0.37 -8.64
CA ASN A 263 7.51 -0.38 -7.19
C ASN A 263 8.64 -1.13 -6.46
N ALA A 264 9.54 -1.82 -7.16
CA ALA A 264 10.70 -2.46 -6.55
C ALA A 264 11.83 -1.45 -6.27
N THR A 265 12.07 -0.51 -7.17
CA THR A 265 13.14 0.50 -7.06
C THR A 265 13.12 1.27 -5.73
N PRO A 266 11.97 1.78 -5.22
CA PRO A 266 11.90 2.44 -3.92
C PRO A 266 12.31 1.58 -2.71
N HIS A 267 12.48 0.27 -2.89
CA HIS A 267 12.92 -0.64 -1.82
C HIS A 267 14.43 -0.92 -1.83
N GLU A 268 15.20 -0.41 -2.79
CA GLU A 268 16.66 -0.64 -2.86
C GLU A 268 17.38 -0.21 -1.58
N LEU A 269 17.07 0.98 -1.05
CA LEU A 269 17.65 1.47 0.20
C LEU A 269 17.28 0.58 1.40
N LEU A 270 16.04 0.08 1.44
CA LEU A 270 15.58 -0.81 2.51
C LEU A 270 16.35 -2.13 2.52
N LEU A 271 16.64 -2.70 1.34
CA LEU A 271 17.36 -3.96 1.21
C LEU A 271 18.82 -3.85 1.67
N ARG A 272 19.37 -2.63 1.69
CA ARG A 272 20.75 -2.33 2.05
C ARG A 272 20.90 -1.57 3.36
N LEU A 273 19.80 -1.39 4.10
CA LEU A 273 19.72 -0.46 5.22
C LEU A 273 20.78 -0.72 6.31
N PHE A 274 21.21 -1.97 6.48
CA PHE A 274 22.20 -2.37 7.48
C PHE A 274 23.56 -2.77 6.89
N ASP A 275 23.78 -2.52 5.60
CA ASP A 275 25.10 -2.60 4.98
C ASP A 275 25.94 -1.38 5.43
N ASN A 276 27.27 -1.50 5.34
CA ASN A 276 28.16 -0.36 5.49
C ASN A 276 27.80 0.74 4.50
N TYR A 277 27.74 1.97 5.00
CA TYR A 277 27.44 3.15 4.21
C TYR A 277 28.53 3.35 3.14
N ASP A 278 28.05 3.59 1.92
CA ASP A 278 28.87 3.94 0.79
C ASP A 278 28.16 5.06 0.03
N ALA A 279 28.85 6.19 -0.12
CA ALA A 279 28.28 7.39 -0.73
C ALA A 279 27.94 7.20 -2.22
N SER A 280 28.74 6.41 -2.95
CA SER A 280 28.49 6.16 -4.37
C SER A 280 27.20 5.35 -4.57
N ILE A 281 26.97 4.39 -3.69
CA ILE A 281 25.74 3.61 -3.66
C ILE A 281 24.55 4.47 -3.25
N MET A 282 24.70 5.31 -2.22
CA MET A 282 23.62 6.18 -1.77
C MET A 282 23.14 7.07 -2.93
N ASN A 283 24.10 7.73 -3.60
CA ASN A 283 23.81 8.59 -4.74
C ASN A 283 23.11 7.82 -5.87
N ALA A 284 23.60 6.62 -6.21
CA ALA A 284 22.98 5.79 -7.25
C ALA A 284 21.53 5.42 -6.92
N ILE A 285 21.22 5.13 -5.65
CA ILE A 285 19.85 4.83 -5.19
C ILE A 285 18.97 6.09 -5.25
N GLU A 286 19.48 7.24 -4.79
CA GLU A 286 18.76 8.52 -4.81
C GLU A 286 18.46 9.00 -6.24
N GLU A 287 19.34 8.72 -7.21
CA GLU A 287 19.13 9.01 -8.63
C GLU A 287 17.97 8.22 -9.24
N GLN A 288 17.63 7.05 -8.69
CA GLN A 288 16.54 6.23 -9.23
C GLN A 288 15.15 6.80 -8.89
N THR A 289 14.99 7.34 -7.68
CA THR A 289 13.68 7.81 -7.21
C THR A 289 13.80 8.78 -6.03
N PRO A 290 12.92 9.81 -5.95
CA PRO A 290 12.93 10.75 -4.83
C PRO A 290 12.36 10.18 -3.51
N PHE A 291 11.66 9.04 -3.58
CA PHE A 291 10.94 8.45 -2.44
C PHE A 291 11.36 7.01 -2.19
N HIS A 292 11.85 6.73 -0.99
CA HIS A 292 12.38 5.41 -0.60
C HIS A 292 11.53 4.79 0.50
N LYS A 293 10.94 3.63 0.23
CA LYS A 293 10.06 2.94 1.17
C LYS A 293 10.88 2.08 2.14
N LEU A 294 11.03 2.57 3.37
CA LEU A 294 11.71 1.88 4.46
C LEU A 294 10.75 1.08 5.35
N SER A 295 11.29 0.47 6.40
CA SER A 295 10.58 -0.21 7.47
C SER A 295 11.08 0.29 8.83
N TYR A 296 10.41 -0.08 9.92
CA TYR A 296 10.84 0.17 11.29
C TYR A 296 10.87 -1.10 12.15
N LYS A 297 10.45 -2.25 11.58
CA LYS A 297 10.33 -3.53 12.28
C LYS A 297 11.65 -4.29 12.23
N PHE A 298 12.65 -3.80 12.95
CA PHE A 298 14.00 -4.36 12.97
C PHE A 298 14.39 -4.87 14.35
N ALA A 299 15.27 -5.86 14.39
CA ALA A 299 15.87 -6.33 15.63
C ALA A 299 16.85 -5.28 16.18
N LYS A 300 16.95 -5.17 17.51
CA LYS A 300 17.87 -4.22 18.16
C LYS A 300 19.33 -4.40 17.69
N SER A 301 19.76 -5.64 17.48
CA SER A 301 21.10 -5.96 16.96
C SER A 301 21.40 -5.37 15.59
N GLU A 302 20.38 -5.16 14.74
CA GLU A 302 20.55 -4.48 13.44
C GLU A 302 20.68 -2.98 13.63
N LEU A 303 19.87 -2.39 14.53
CA LEU A 303 19.88 -0.96 14.85
C LEU A 303 21.18 -0.49 15.52
N ASP A 304 21.85 -1.39 16.24
CA ASP A 304 23.10 -1.12 16.94
C ASP A 304 24.33 -1.17 16.01
N LYS A 305 24.19 -1.63 14.75
CA LYS A 305 25.30 -1.66 13.78
C LYS A 305 25.73 -0.25 13.41
N GLU A 306 27.02 0.03 13.60
CA GLU A 306 27.62 1.32 13.26
C GLU A 306 28.03 1.41 11.78
N HIS A 307 28.21 2.64 11.30
CA HIS A 307 28.63 2.93 9.92
C HIS A 307 27.70 2.38 8.83
N THR A 308 26.41 2.18 9.12
CA THR A 308 25.43 1.67 8.15
C THR A 308 24.66 2.78 7.43
N PHE A 309 23.99 2.45 6.32
CA PHE A 309 23.00 3.35 5.68
C PHE A 309 21.93 3.82 6.69
N TYR A 310 21.46 2.92 7.56
CA TYR A 310 20.54 3.25 8.63
C TYR A 310 21.07 4.39 9.50
N LYS A 311 22.29 4.25 10.04
CA LYS A 311 22.95 5.26 10.88
C LYS A 311 23.19 6.56 10.15
N TYR A 312 23.43 6.52 8.84
CA TYR A 312 23.55 7.73 8.04
C TYR A 312 22.21 8.48 7.93
N ILE A 313 21.12 7.75 7.68
CA ILE A 313 19.78 8.32 7.50
C ILE A 313 19.25 8.94 8.80
N ILE A 314 19.42 8.27 9.95
CA ILE A 314 18.80 8.71 11.22
C ILE A 314 19.58 9.79 11.98
N LYS A 315 20.72 10.23 11.46
CA LYS A 315 21.55 11.32 12.02
C LYS A 315 20.90 12.68 11.78
#